data_AF-A0A536Z3V0-F1
#
_entry.id   AF-A0A536Z3V0-F1
#
_cell.length_a   1.000
_cell.length_b   1.000
_cell.length_c   1.000
_cell.angle_alpha   90.00
_cell.angle_beta   90.00
_cell.angle_gamma   90.00
#
_symmetry.space_group_name_H-M   'P 1'
#
loop_
_entity.id
_entity.type
_entity.pdbx_description
1 polymer ?
#
loop_
_entity_poly.entity_id
_entity_poly.type
_entity_poly.pdbx_seq_one_letter_code
_entity_poly.pdbx_strand_id
1 'polypeptide(L)'
;RDLGFEAGKHYLLELRDLKGDRKAAEEAARGLEREKIDLIYAVNTSVNIVVKGATTEVPIVFAVGADPVVAGLIESFAKPGGRLTGVHFLSVDLTAKRLEILKEMLPKLGKVVTFYDSGNEVARSAAKAGRDAAR
;
A
#
# COMPACT_ATOMS: atom_id res chain seq x y z
N ARG A 1 21.47 10.37 -5.03
CA ARG A 1 21.59 10.61 -6.50
C ARG A 1 22.18 9.34 -7.14
N ASP A 2 21.73 8.16 -6.70
CA ASP A 2 22.62 6.99 -6.63
C ASP A 2 22.54 6.11 -7.87
N LEU A 3 21.52 6.35 -8.70
CA LEU A 3 21.32 5.70 -10.00
C LEU A 3 21.59 6.65 -11.18
N GLY A 4 22.07 7.88 -10.92
CA GLY A 4 22.40 8.86 -11.97
C GLY A 4 21.20 9.53 -12.66
N PHE A 5 19.95 9.22 -12.27
CA PHE A 5 18.76 9.88 -12.81
C PHE A 5 18.55 11.28 -12.23
N GLU A 6 18.05 12.18 -13.07
CA GLU A 6 17.85 13.60 -12.74
C GLU A 6 16.50 14.07 -13.29
N ALA A 7 15.70 14.71 -12.43
CA ALA A 7 14.41 15.28 -12.81
C ALA A 7 14.58 16.39 -13.88
N GLY A 8 13.67 16.44 -14.84
CA GLY A 8 13.71 17.37 -15.98
C GLY A 8 14.71 16.99 -17.08
N LYS A 9 15.62 16.04 -16.82
CA LYS A 9 16.56 15.50 -17.82
C LYS A 9 16.25 14.07 -18.22
N HIS A 10 15.98 13.21 -17.23
CA HIS A 10 15.72 11.79 -17.46
C HIS A 10 14.29 11.39 -17.15
N TYR A 11 13.61 12.11 -16.27
CA TYR A 11 12.20 11.87 -15.94
C TYR A 11 11.50 13.17 -15.57
N LEU A 12 10.18 13.18 -15.77
CA LEU A 12 9.28 14.16 -15.20
C LEU A 12 8.53 13.49 -14.04
N LEU A 13 8.32 14.23 -12.96
CA LEU A 13 7.61 13.72 -11.79
C LEU A 13 6.29 14.47 -11.63
N GLU A 14 5.22 13.78 -11.98
CA GLU A 14 3.86 14.25 -11.72
C GLU A 14 3.39 13.70 -10.37
N LEU A 15 3.13 14.61 -9.43
CA LEU A 15 2.61 14.26 -8.11
C LEU A 15 1.11 14.51 -8.06
N ARG A 16 0.37 13.55 -7.49
CA ARG A 16 -1.06 13.67 -7.20
C ARG A 16 -1.25 13.46 -5.70
N ASP A 17 -1.49 14.54 -4.97
CA ASP A 17 -1.86 14.47 -3.56
C ASP A 17 -3.35 14.14 -3.43
N LEU A 18 -3.62 12.95 -2.89
CA LEU A 18 -4.96 12.40 -2.79
C LEU A 18 -5.68 12.88 -1.53
N LYS A 19 -4.97 13.51 -0.57
CA LYS A 19 -5.51 14.00 0.72
C LYS A 19 -6.33 12.95 1.49
N GLY A 20 -6.02 11.67 1.30
CA GLY A 20 -6.73 10.55 1.91
C GLY A 20 -8.09 10.22 1.29
N ASP A 21 -8.48 10.87 0.19
CA ASP A 21 -9.75 10.61 -0.49
C ASP A 21 -9.61 9.51 -1.55
N ARG A 22 -10.42 8.47 -1.41
CA ARG A 22 -10.51 7.35 -2.34
C ARG A 22 -10.99 7.79 -3.73
N LYS A 23 -11.92 8.74 -3.83
CA LYS A 23 -12.42 9.24 -5.12
C LYS A 23 -11.33 10.04 -5.84
N ALA A 24 -10.61 10.89 -5.12
CA ALA A 24 -9.46 11.60 -5.66
C ALA A 24 -8.39 10.63 -6.19
N ALA A 25 -8.15 9.51 -5.51
CA ALA A 25 -7.25 8.45 -5.99
C ALA A 25 -7.68 7.88 -7.34
N GLU A 26 -8.99 7.61 -7.50
CA GLU A 26 -9.56 7.05 -8.71
C GLU A 26 -9.50 8.04 -9.88
N GLU A 27 -9.84 9.30 -9.62
CA GLU A 27 -9.76 10.39 -10.61
C GLU A 27 -8.33 10.67 -11.05
N ALA A 28 -7.39 10.72 -10.11
CA ALA A 28 -5.97 10.89 -10.39
C ALA A 28 -5.42 9.76 -11.25
N ALA A 29 -5.75 8.50 -10.92
CA ALA A 29 -5.32 7.34 -11.68
C ALA A 29 -5.85 7.36 -13.12
N ARG A 30 -7.14 7.68 -13.31
CA ARG A 30 -7.73 7.84 -14.65
C ARG A 30 -7.11 9.01 -15.42
N GLY A 31 -6.77 10.10 -14.73
CA GLY A 31 -6.07 11.25 -15.33
C GLY A 31 -4.70 10.85 -15.87
N LEU A 32 -3.88 10.21 -15.02
CA LEU A 32 -2.54 9.74 -15.37
C LEU A 32 -2.55 8.76 -16.55
N GLU A 33 -3.54 7.85 -16.61
CA GLU A 33 -3.67 6.95 -17.77
C GLU A 33 -4.02 7.69 -19.07
N ARG A 34 -4.93 8.67 -19.02
CA ARG A 34 -5.25 9.51 -20.19
C ARG A 34 -4.06 10.36 -20.65
N GLU A 35 -3.24 10.79 -19.71
CA GLU A 35 -1.99 11.53 -19.96
C GLU A 35 -0.89 10.65 -20.56
N LYS A 36 -1.09 9.32 -20.62
CA LYS A 36 -0.15 8.33 -21.17
C LYS A 36 1.24 8.40 -20.53
N ILE A 37 1.27 8.61 -19.22
CA ILE A 37 2.50 8.50 -18.44
C ILE A 37 3.10 7.09 -18.53
N ASP A 38 4.42 7.00 -18.41
CA ASP A 38 5.14 5.73 -18.60
C ASP A 38 5.01 4.76 -17.43
N LEU A 39 4.78 5.28 -16.21
CA LEU A 39 4.74 4.49 -14.98
C LEU A 39 3.99 5.21 -13.86
N ILE A 40 3.12 4.50 -13.15
CA ILE A 40 2.54 4.97 -11.88
C ILE A 40 3.32 4.39 -10.72
N TYR A 41 3.85 5.26 -9.85
CA TYR A 41 4.30 4.85 -8.54
C TYR A 41 3.20 5.14 -7.51
N ALA A 42 2.73 4.11 -6.81
CA ALA A 42 1.62 4.24 -5.86
C ALA A 42 1.97 3.66 -4.49
N VAL A 43 1.68 4.42 -3.43
CA VAL A 43 1.97 4.06 -2.03
C VAL A 43 0.67 3.73 -1.30
N ASN A 44 0.74 2.74 -0.42
CA ASN A 44 -0.36 2.13 0.34
C ASN A 44 -1.17 1.11 -0.46
N THR A 45 -1.50 -0.02 0.18
CA THR A 45 -2.26 -1.10 -0.46
C THR A 45 -3.66 -0.65 -0.89
N SER A 46 -4.38 0.13 -0.08
CA SER A 46 -5.73 0.60 -0.39
C SER A 46 -5.77 1.50 -1.63
N VAL A 47 -4.75 2.35 -1.81
CA VAL A 47 -4.59 3.20 -2.99
C VAL A 47 -4.26 2.34 -4.22
N ASN A 48 -3.34 1.39 -4.10
CA ASN A 48 -2.97 0.51 -5.20
C ASN A 48 -4.14 -0.32 -5.73
N ILE A 49 -5.07 -0.75 -4.87
CA ILE A 49 -6.30 -1.44 -5.30
C ILE A 49 -7.15 -0.50 -6.18
N VAL A 50 -7.28 0.77 -5.81
CA VAL A 50 -8.04 1.77 -6.59
C VAL A 50 -7.34 2.05 -7.91
N VAL A 51 -6.03 2.34 -7.87
CA VAL A 51 -5.22 2.62 -9.07
C VAL A 51 -5.27 1.45 -10.04
N LYS A 52 -5.16 0.20 -9.55
CA LYS A 52 -5.30 -1.01 -10.37
C LYS A 52 -6.65 -1.06 -11.07
N GLY A 53 -7.75 -0.79 -10.37
CA GLY A 53 -9.10 -0.85 -10.95
C GLY A 53 -9.41 0.32 -11.88
N ALA A 54 -8.76 1.47 -11.67
CA ALA A 54 -8.97 2.69 -12.43
C ALA A 54 -8.10 2.80 -13.70
N THR A 55 -7.18 1.84 -13.91
CA THR A 55 -6.27 1.81 -15.05
C THR A 55 -6.24 0.43 -15.72
N THR A 56 -5.87 0.35 -16.98
CA THR A 56 -5.79 -0.90 -17.74
C THR A 56 -4.40 -1.15 -18.33
N GLU A 57 -3.70 -0.11 -18.79
CA GLU A 57 -2.46 -0.29 -19.57
C GLU A 57 -1.19 0.06 -18.78
N VAL A 58 -1.23 1.16 -18.03
CA VAL A 58 0.00 1.75 -17.49
C VAL A 58 0.68 0.83 -16.45
N PRO A 59 2.00 0.58 -16.54
CA PRO A 59 2.73 -0.14 -15.50
C PRO A 59 2.60 0.55 -14.13
N ILE A 60 2.39 -0.23 -13.07
CA ILE A 60 2.34 0.27 -11.69
C ILE A 60 3.48 -0.37 -10.90
N VAL A 61 4.29 0.49 -10.27
CA VAL A 61 5.23 0.10 -9.22
C VAL A 61 4.62 0.47 -7.86
N PHE A 62 4.34 -0.52 -7.04
CA PHE A 62 3.69 -0.32 -5.75
C PHE A 62 4.68 -0.32 -4.58
N ALA A 63 4.31 0.38 -3.51
CA ALA A 63 4.87 0.18 -2.18
C ALA A 63 3.71 -0.10 -1.21
N VAL A 64 3.63 -1.33 -0.69
CA VAL A 64 2.45 -1.83 0.04
C VAL A 64 2.81 -2.46 1.37
N GLY A 65 1.91 -2.33 2.34
CA GLY A 65 2.10 -2.82 3.71
C GLY A 65 1.42 -4.16 4.01
N ALA A 66 0.48 -4.56 3.16
CA ALA A 66 -0.20 -5.86 3.22
C ALA A 66 0.27 -6.74 2.07
N ASP A 67 0.11 -8.05 2.23
CA ASP A 67 0.46 -9.05 1.23
C ASP A 67 -0.18 -8.69 -0.15
N PRO A 68 0.64 -8.43 -1.18
CA PRO A 68 0.16 -8.03 -2.49
C PRO A 68 -0.54 -9.15 -3.27
N VAL A 69 -0.29 -10.42 -2.94
CA VAL A 69 -0.99 -11.58 -3.53
C VAL A 69 -2.40 -11.66 -2.94
N VAL A 70 -2.52 -11.60 -1.61
CA VAL A 70 -3.82 -11.62 -0.92
C VAL A 70 -4.66 -10.40 -1.29
N ALA A 71 -4.03 -9.23 -1.44
CA ALA A 71 -4.70 -8.02 -1.92
C ALA A 71 -5.08 -8.06 -3.40
N GLY A 72 -4.71 -9.13 -4.13
CA GLY A 72 -4.99 -9.32 -5.55
C GLY A 72 -4.25 -8.32 -6.44
N LEU A 73 -3.13 -7.74 -6.00
CA LEU A 73 -2.32 -6.84 -6.82
C LEU A 73 -1.44 -7.62 -7.79
N ILE A 74 -0.95 -8.79 -7.39
CA ILE A 74 -0.09 -9.67 -8.19
C ILE A 74 -0.50 -11.13 -8.04
N GLU A 75 -0.10 -11.98 -8.98
CA GLU A 75 -0.35 -13.44 -8.91
C GLU A 75 0.59 -14.15 -7.92
N SER A 76 1.87 -13.78 -7.91
CA SER A 76 2.86 -14.32 -6.99
C SER A 76 4.07 -13.39 -6.84
N PHE A 77 4.85 -13.57 -5.77
CA PHE A 77 6.10 -12.83 -5.58
C PHE A 77 7.16 -13.13 -6.65
N ALA A 78 7.27 -14.39 -7.08
CA ALA A 78 8.27 -14.77 -8.09
C ALA A 78 7.88 -14.30 -9.50
N LYS A 79 6.59 -14.26 -9.79
CA LYS A 79 6.03 -13.85 -11.09
C LYS A 79 4.75 -13.04 -10.84
N PRO A 80 4.80 -11.71 -10.97
CA PRO A 80 3.64 -10.87 -10.68
C PRO A 80 2.44 -11.06 -11.61
N GLY A 81 2.64 -11.55 -12.83
CA GLY A 81 1.57 -11.95 -13.75
C GLY A 81 0.92 -10.83 -14.56
N GLY A 82 1.34 -9.57 -14.40
CA GLY A 82 0.78 -8.45 -15.15
C GLY A 82 1.58 -7.16 -15.02
N ARG A 83 0.90 -6.02 -15.16
CA ARG A 83 1.51 -4.68 -15.16
C ARG A 83 1.86 -4.14 -13.76
N LEU A 84 1.68 -4.93 -12.70
CA LEU A 84 1.93 -4.53 -11.32
C LEU A 84 3.17 -5.24 -10.78
N THR A 85 4.07 -4.51 -10.15
CA THR A 85 5.21 -5.03 -9.39
C THR A 85 5.57 -4.06 -8.27
N GLY A 86 6.48 -4.39 -7.37
CA GLY A 86 6.95 -3.42 -6.38
C GLY A 86 7.49 -4.04 -5.11
N VAL A 87 7.34 -3.28 -4.02
CA VAL A 87 7.90 -3.60 -2.71
C VAL A 87 6.77 -3.85 -1.72
N HIS A 88 6.84 -4.99 -1.03
CA HIS A 88 6.04 -5.28 0.16
C HIS A 88 6.89 -5.04 1.40
N PHE A 89 6.43 -4.13 2.26
CA PHE A 89 6.96 -3.98 3.60
C PHE A 89 6.00 -4.63 4.60
N LEU A 90 6.55 -5.32 5.60
CA LEU A 90 5.83 -6.20 6.52
C LEU A 90 4.98 -5.42 7.56
N SER A 91 4.09 -4.53 7.10
CA SER A 91 3.31 -3.68 7.99
C SER A 91 2.25 -4.49 8.72
N VAL A 92 1.40 -5.23 8.00
CA VAL A 92 0.36 -6.05 8.64
C VAL A 92 1.00 -7.21 9.42
N ASP A 93 2.02 -7.83 8.85
CA ASP A 93 2.69 -9.03 9.38
C ASP A 93 3.35 -8.76 10.74
N LEU A 94 3.93 -7.57 10.93
CA LEU A 94 4.58 -7.17 12.17
C LEU A 94 3.59 -6.70 13.25
N THR A 95 2.27 -6.76 13.03
CA THR A 95 1.29 -6.31 14.04
C THR A 95 1.42 -7.08 15.35
N ALA A 96 1.58 -8.40 15.28
CA ALA A 96 1.75 -9.24 16.48
C ALA A 96 3.04 -8.87 17.23
N LYS A 97 4.15 -8.69 16.50
CA LYS A 97 5.45 -8.32 17.10
C LYS A 97 5.41 -6.94 17.75
N ARG A 98 4.71 -5.97 17.15
CA ARG A 98 4.51 -4.64 17.76
C ARG A 98 3.72 -4.72 19.05
N LEU A 99 2.70 -5.59 19.11
CA LEU A 99 1.93 -5.79 20.34
C LEU A 99 2.77 -6.50 21.43
N GLU A 100 3.59 -7.48 21.06
CA GLU A 100 4.54 -8.13 21.96
C GLU A 100 5.50 -7.11 22.58
N ILE A 101 6.17 -6.28 21.76
CA ILE A 101 7.06 -5.21 22.23
C ILE A 101 6.31 -4.24 23.15
N LEU A 102 5.06 -3.88 22.81
CA LEU A 102 4.25 -3.01 23.67
C LEU A 102 3.97 -3.65 25.05
N LYS A 103 3.70 -4.97 25.10
CA LYS A 103 3.52 -5.72 26.35
C LYS A 103 4.82 -5.78 27.17
N GLU A 104 5.98 -5.94 26.52
CA GLU A 104 7.29 -5.90 27.18
C GLU A 104 7.59 -4.53 27.80
N MET A 105 7.31 -3.45 27.07
CA MET A 105 7.50 -2.08 27.55
C MET A 105 6.54 -1.70 28.68
N LEU A 106 5.34 -2.28 28.69
CA LEU A 106 4.28 -1.98 29.66
C LEU A 106 3.76 -3.29 30.31
N PRO A 107 4.47 -3.85 31.30
CA PRO A 107 4.14 -5.16 31.89
C PRO A 107 2.75 -5.25 32.55
N LYS A 108 2.12 -4.11 32.86
CA LYS A 108 0.76 -4.02 33.45
C LYS A 108 -0.33 -3.75 32.41
N LEU A 109 -0.01 -3.79 31.11
CA LEU A 109 -0.95 -3.52 30.04
C LEU A 109 -2.07 -4.57 29.99
N GLY A 110 -3.30 -4.17 30.34
CA GLY A 110 -4.46 -5.06 30.34
C GLY A 110 -5.40 -4.90 29.13
N LYS A 111 -5.37 -3.74 28.45
CA LYS A 111 -6.28 -3.43 27.32
C LYS A 111 -5.57 -2.53 26.31
N VAL A 112 -5.79 -2.81 25.02
CA VAL A 112 -5.35 -1.99 23.89
C VAL A 112 -6.56 -1.65 23.05
N VAL A 113 -6.75 -0.37 22.74
CA VAL A 113 -7.81 0.11 21.84
C VAL A 113 -7.17 0.48 20.52
N THR A 114 -7.64 -0.11 19.42
CA THR A 114 -7.15 0.16 18.06
C THR A 114 -8.25 0.82 17.24
N PHE A 115 -7.96 2.02 16.72
CA PHE A 115 -8.83 2.70 15.77
C PHE A 115 -8.43 2.35 14.34
N TYR A 116 -9.41 2.04 13.50
CA TYR A 116 -9.18 1.74 12.09
C TYR A 116 -10.42 2.07 11.25
N ASP A 117 -10.20 2.37 9.97
CA ASP A 117 -11.28 2.54 9.00
C ASP A 117 -11.92 1.18 8.69
N SER A 118 -13.19 1.02 9.05
CA SER A 118 -13.94 -0.22 8.82
C SER A 118 -14.25 -0.46 7.35
N GLY A 119 -14.17 0.56 6.47
CA GLY A 119 -14.28 0.43 5.02
C GLY A 119 -13.00 -0.09 4.36
N ASN A 120 -11.86 -0.05 5.06
CA ASN A 120 -10.56 -0.45 4.54
C ASN A 120 -10.20 -1.89 4.97
N GLU A 121 -10.21 -2.84 4.02
CA GLU A 121 -9.89 -4.25 4.28
C GLU A 121 -8.51 -4.48 4.90
N VAL A 122 -7.52 -3.69 4.48
CA VAL A 122 -6.14 -3.80 5.00
C VAL A 122 -6.12 -3.40 6.47
N ALA A 123 -6.86 -2.35 6.83
CA ALA A 123 -6.99 -1.90 8.20
C ALA A 123 -7.77 -2.92 9.06
N ARG A 124 -8.81 -3.55 8.51
CA ARG A 124 -9.54 -4.65 9.16
C ARG A 124 -8.64 -5.85 9.43
N SER A 125 -7.81 -6.22 8.47
CA SER A 125 -6.87 -7.35 8.59
C SER A 125 -5.82 -7.10 9.66
N ALA A 126 -5.24 -5.90 9.71
CA ALA A 126 -4.32 -5.50 10.79
C ALA A 126 -5.01 -5.50 12.17
N ALA A 127 -6.22 -4.95 12.27
CA ALA A 127 -6.97 -4.96 13.52
C ALA A 127 -7.33 -6.38 13.98
N LYS A 128 -7.64 -7.29 13.05
CA LYS A 128 -7.82 -8.72 13.35
C LYS A 128 -6.53 -9.36 13.86
N ALA A 129 -5.40 -9.15 13.17
CA ALA A 129 -4.10 -9.69 13.58
C ALA A 129 -3.70 -9.21 15.00
N GLY A 130 -3.94 -7.93 15.31
CA GLY A 130 -3.72 -7.38 16.65
C GLY A 130 -4.61 -8.02 17.71
N ARG A 131 -5.89 -8.27 17.40
CA ARG A 131 -6.80 -8.98 18.32
C ARG A 131 -6.39 -10.44 18.54
N ASP A 132 -5.97 -11.13 17.49
CA ASP A 132 -5.55 -12.52 17.57
C ASP A 132 -4.26 -12.65 18.40
N ALA A 133 -3.30 -11.73 18.24
CA ALA A 133 -2.06 -11.69 19.03
C ALA A 133 -2.25 -11.21 20.49
N ALA A 134 -3.40 -10.60 20.80
CA ALA A 134 -3.73 -10.18 22.15
C ALA A 134 -4.24 -11.33 23.03
N ARG A 135 -4.81 -12.37 22.40
CA ARG A 135 -5.25 -13.61 23.07
C ARG A 135 -4.05 -14.41 23.54
#